data_AF-T1FWV3-F1
#
_entry.id   AF-T1FWV3-F1
#
_cell.length_a   1.000
_cell.length_b   1.000
_cell.length_c   1.000
_cell.angle_alpha   90.00
_cell.angle_beta   90.00
_cell.angle_gamma   90.00
#
_symmetry.space_group_name_H-M   'P 1'
#
loop_
_entity.id
_entity.type
_entity.pdbx_description
1 polymer ?
#
loop_
_entity_poly.entity_id
_entity_poly.type
_entity_poly.pdbx_seq_one_letter_code
_entity_poly.pdbx_strand_id
1 'polypeptide(L)'
;IQDWSSVIQLDFYKTSGQSPIRIGFYDGYHGDSDPFDGQGHVLAHTFFPTDGRMHFDNAEKWSSKTSNNNNTINLRQVATHEIGHLIGLGHSNVKGAVMFPYYSFQKNFTLHPDDIKGALKLFSKYHCTYLKYSCTYFIKNLTIFEIF
;
A
#
# COMPACT_ATOMS: atom_id res chain seq x y z
N ILE A 1 -5.71 0.58 2.86
CA ILE A 1 -6.38 1.73 2.19
C ILE A 1 -6.82 2.77 3.23
N GLN A 2 -7.78 2.46 4.12
CA GLN A 2 -8.29 3.40 5.13
C GLN A 2 -7.22 3.98 6.08
N ASP A 3 -6.17 3.19 6.39
CA ASP A 3 -5.07 3.62 7.25
C ASP A 3 -4.42 4.91 6.73
N TRP A 4 -4.10 4.99 5.44
CA TRP A 4 -3.47 6.16 4.84
C TRP A 4 -4.44 7.33 4.66
N SER A 5 -5.68 7.08 4.23
CA SER A 5 -6.71 8.13 4.09
C SER A 5 -7.03 8.86 5.41
N SER A 6 -6.73 8.25 6.56
CA SER A 6 -6.88 8.91 7.87
C SER A 6 -5.83 9.99 8.16
N VAL A 7 -4.72 10.01 7.40
CA VAL A 7 -3.56 10.87 7.63
C VAL A 7 -3.32 11.83 6.47
N ILE A 8 -3.60 11.39 5.24
CA ILE A 8 -3.46 12.18 4.02
C ILE A 8 -4.81 12.32 3.33
N GLN A 9 -5.05 13.48 2.69
CA GLN A 9 -6.31 13.79 2.00
C GLN A 9 -6.41 13.07 0.65
N LEU A 10 -6.42 11.74 0.67
CA LEU A 10 -6.64 10.88 -0.49
C LEU A 10 -7.87 10.00 -0.26
N ASP A 11 -8.80 10.08 -1.20
CA ASP A 11 -9.94 9.18 -1.27
C ASP A 11 -9.69 8.06 -2.28
N PHE A 12 -10.01 6.84 -1.87
CA PHE A 12 -9.92 5.64 -2.69
C PHE A 12 -11.29 5.03 -2.92
N TYR A 13 -11.58 4.68 -4.17
CA TYR A 13 -12.85 4.08 -4.55
C TYR A 13 -12.62 2.82 -5.39
N LYS A 14 -13.29 1.73 -5.02
CA LYS A 14 -13.32 0.51 -5.83
C LYS A 14 -14.12 0.78 -7.11
N THR A 15 -13.58 0.36 -8.24
CA THR A 15 -14.26 0.38 -9.54
C THR A 15 -14.19 -1.00 -10.20
N SER A 16 -15.06 -1.25 -11.17
CA SER A 16 -15.04 -2.42 -12.06
C SER A 16 -14.49 -2.09 -13.46
N GLY A 17 -14.15 -0.83 -13.71
CA GLY A 17 -13.60 -0.36 -14.99
C GLY A 17 -12.09 -0.11 -14.94
N GLN A 18 -11.58 0.59 -15.96
CA GLN A 18 -10.19 1.01 -15.98
C GLN A 18 -9.84 1.87 -14.75
N SER A 19 -8.69 1.59 -14.17
CA SER A 19 -8.18 2.23 -12.98
C SER A 19 -6.66 2.39 -13.08
N PRO A 20 -6.11 3.51 -12.57
CA PRO A 20 -4.67 3.70 -12.48
C PRO A 20 -4.04 2.77 -11.44
N ILE A 21 -4.77 2.39 -10.39
CA ILE A 21 -4.32 1.36 -9.45
C ILE A 21 -4.96 0.02 -9.80
N ARG A 22 -4.15 -1.03 -9.88
CA ARG A 22 -4.60 -2.41 -10.08
C ARG A 22 -4.01 -3.31 -9.01
N ILE A 23 -4.86 -4.01 -8.30
CA ILE A 23 -4.47 -4.91 -7.22
C ILE A 23 -4.85 -6.33 -7.61
N GLY A 24 -3.96 -7.30 -7.42
CA GLY A 24 -4.31 -8.70 -7.67
C GLY A 24 -3.42 -9.70 -6.95
N PHE A 25 -3.84 -10.96 -6.97
CA PHE A 25 -3.11 -12.11 -6.43
C PHE A 25 -2.56 -12.93 -7.59
N TYR A 26 -1.31 -13.35 -7.48
CA TYR A 26 -0.63 -14.04 -8.58
C TYR A 26 0.27 -15.15 -8.07
N ASP A 27 0.46 -16.18 -8.89
CA ASP A 27 1.40 -17.27 -8.64
C ASP A 27 2.64 -17.10 -9.53
N GLY A 28 3.84 -17.37 -8.98
CA GLY A 28 5.07 -17.54 -9.76
C GLY A 28 5.31 -16.42 -10.77
N TYR A 29 5.59 -16.78 -12.03
CA TYR A 29 5.68 -15.81 -13.12
C TYR A 29 4.29 -15.35 -13.58
N HIS A 30 4.03 -14.05 -13.51
CA HIS A 30 2.70 -13.48 -13.71
C HIS A 30 2.68 -12.25 -14.64
N GLY A 31 3.60 -12.22 -15.60
CA GLY A 31 3.59 -11.22 -16.67
C GLY A 31 4.29 -9.90 -16.33
N ASP A 32 4.96 -9.83 -15.18
CA ASP A 32 6.03 -8.88 -14.92
C ASP A 32 7.40 -9.58 -14.81
N SER A 33 8.47 -8.80 -14.70
CA SER A 33 9.84 -9.29 -14.56
C SER A 33 10.19 -9.78 -13.15
N ASP A 34 9.21 -9.84 -12.25
CA ASP A 34 9.38 -9.99 -10.80
C ASP A 34 8.53 -11.17 -10.29
N PRO A 35 8.87 -12.41 -10.67
CA PRO A 35 8.08 -13.59 -10.32
C PRO A 35 8.08 -13.85 -8.80
N PHE A 36 6.94 -14.32 -8.28
CA PHE A 36 6.83 -14.78 -6.89
C PHE A 36 7.52 -16.13 -6.68
N ASP A 37 7.91 -16.41 -5.43
CA ASP A 37 8.72 -17.56 -5.05
C ASP A 37 7.98 -18.65 -4.26
N GLY A 38 6.67 -18.48 -4.05
CA GLY A 38 5.85 -19.43 -3.32
C GLY A 38 5.73 -19.04 -1.85
N GLN A 39 5.54 -20.01 -0.95
CA GLN A 39 5.34 -19.66 0.45
C GLN A 39 6.63 -19.13 1.11
N GLY A 40 6.58 -17.91 1.62
CA GLY A 40 7.65 -17.22 2.34
C GLY A 40 8.34 -16.14 1.50
N HIS A 41 9.32 -15.48 2.11
CA HIS A 41 10.13 -14.41 1.52
C HIS A 41 9.34 -13.24 0.90
N VAL A 42 8.96 -13.31 -0.39
CA VAL A 42 8.33 -12.20 -1.11
C VAL A 42 6.82 -12.30 -0.99
N LEU A 43 6.26 -11.53 -0.05
CA LEU A 43 4.82 -11.56 0.23
C LEU A 43 3.99 -10.81 -0.83
N ALA A 44 4.55 -9.72 -1.35
CA ALA A 44 3.90 -8.81 -2.28
C ALA A 44 4.94 -7.87 -2.89
N HIS A 45 4.57 -7.20 -3.98
CA HIS A 45 5.33 -6.07 -4.50
C HIS A 45 4.42 -5.03 -5.16
N THR A 46 4.93 -3.80 -5.22
CA THR A 46 4.23 -2.65 -5.77
C THR A 46 5.09 -1.89 -6.75
N PHE A 47 4.51 -1.58 -7.89
CA PHE A 47 5.10 -0.65 -8.85
C PHE A 47 4.70 0.77 -8.49
N PHE A 48 5.70 1.56 -8.09
CA PHE A 48 5.63 2.94 -7.64
C PHE A 48 4.71 3.83 -8.51
N PRO A 49 4.24 4.98 -7.99
CA PRO A 49 2.88 5.50 -8.20
C PRO A 49 2.39 5.65 -9.65
N THR A 50 3.30 5.78 -10.62
CA THR A 50 2.98 5.97 -12.04
C THR A 50 2.49 4.70 -12.74
N ASP A 51 2.91 3.52 -12.28
CA ASP A 51 2.44 2.24 -12.84
C ASP A 51 1.15 1.79 -12.12
N GLY A 52 1.17 1.80 -10.78
CA GLY A 52 -0.01 1.57 -9.96
C GLY A 52 -0.43 0.11 -9.82
N ARG A 53 0.33 -0.85 -10.36
CA ARG A 53 0.15 -2.27 -10.07
C ARG A 53 0.68 -2.65 -8.69
N MET A 54 -0.09 -3.47 -7.98
CA MET A 54 0.24 -4.02 -6.67
C MET A 54 -0.16 -5.49 -6.66
N HIS A 55 0.82 -6.37 -6.47
CA HIS A 55 0.66 -7.81 -6.60
C HIS A 55 0.90 -8.47 -5.25
N PHE A 56 0.10 -9.47 -4.92
CA PHE A 56 0.28 -10.33 -3.74
C PHE A 56 0.61 -11.74 -4.18
N ASP A 57 1.51 -12.41 -3.47
CA ASP A 57 1.79 -13.83 -3.72
C ASP A 57 0.58 -14.67 -3.28
N ASN A 58 -0.05 -15.35 -4.23
CA ASN A 58 -1.20 -16.21 -4.00
C ASN A 58 -0.84 -17.51 -3.23
N ALA A 59 0.43 -17.91 -3.21
CA ALA A 59 0.91 -19.05 -2.44
C ALA A 59 0.95 -18.79 -0.92
N GLU A 60 0.82 -17.52 -0.51
CA GLU A 60 0.85 -17.15 0.89
C GLU A 60 -0.43 -17.48 1.66
N LYS A 61 -0.25 -17.79 2.95
CA LYS A 61 -1.37 -18.08 3.85
C LYS A 61 -1.97 -16.81 4.41
N TRP A 62 -2.73 -16.10 3.60
CA TRP A 62 -3.35 -14.83 3.97
C TRP A 62 -4.40 -14.96 5.09
N SER A 63 -4.39 -13.99 6.00
CA SER A 63 -5.37 -13.88 7.08
C SER A 63 -5.82 -12.44 7.28
N SER A 64 -7.10 -12.28 7.57
CA SER A 64 -7.68 -11.02 8.06
C SER A 64 -7.74 -10.96 9.60
N LYS A 65 -7.29 -12.00 10.30
CA LYS A 65 -7.38 -12.09 11.76
C LYS A 65 -6.36 -11.19 12.46
N THR A 66 -6.77 -10.63 13.58
CA THR A 66 -5.95 -9.77 14.47
C THR A 66 -5.14 -10.56 15.51
N SER A 67 -5.06 -11.88 15.37
CA SER A 67 -4.27 -12.76 16.22
C SER A 67 -3.15 -13.40 15.42
N ASN A 68 -1.95 -13.45 16.00
CA ASN A 68 -0.84 -14.17 15.41
C ASN A 68 -1.17 -15.68 15.36
N ASN A 69 -1.29 -16.23 14.15
CA ASN A 69 -1.14 -17.65 13.93
C ASN A 69 0.21 -17.81 13.22
N ASN A 70 1.11 -18.60 13.79
CA ASN A 70 2.50 -18.72 13.34
C ASN A 70 2.64 -19.14 11.86
N ASN A 71 1.55 -19.56 11.21
CA ASN A 71 1.53 -20.01 9.82
C ASN A 71 0.70 -19.10 8.89
N THR A 72 0.36 -17.87 9.29
CA THR A 72 -0.42 -16.96 8.43
C THR A 72 0.17 -15.56 8.36
N ILE A 73 -0.02 -14.91 7.22
CA ILE A 73 0.39 -13.53 6.96
C ILE A 73 -0.84 -12.62 7.03
N ASN A 74 -0.74 -11.54 7.81
CA ASN A 74 -1.85 -10.59 7.91
C ASN A 74 -1.95 -9.71 6.66
N LEU A 75 -3.02 -9.92 5.88
CA LEU A 75 -3.22 -9.23 4.60
C LEU A 75 -3.32 -7.71 4.75
N ARG A 76 -3.98 -7.21 5.81
CA ARG A 76 -4.09 -5.76 6.04
C ARG A 76 -2.72 -5.12 6.24
N GLN A 77 -1.82 -5.76 6.99
CA GLN A 77 -0.49 -5.22 7.24
C GLN A 77 0.33 -5.10 5.96
N VAL A 78 0.38 -6.18 5.16
CA VAL A 78 1.12 -6.19 3.90
C VAL A 78 0.47 -5.21 2.91
N ALA A 79 -0.85 -5.23 2.76
CA ALA A 79 -1.54 -4.29 1.90
C ALA A 79 -1.31 -2.82 2.30
N THR A 80 -1.25 -2.50 3.59
CA THR A 80 -0.95 -1.13 4.03
C THR A 80 0.50 -0.75 3.74
N HIS A 81 1.46 -1.69 3.83
CA HIS A 81 2.85 -1.48 3.37
C HIS A 81 2.91 -1.18 1.87
N GLU A 82 2.31 -2.04 1.06
CA GLU A 82 2.30 -1.91 -0.40
C GLU A 82 1.59 -0.63 -0.87
N ILE A 83 0.50 -0.23 -0.22
CA ILE A 83 -0.14 1.05 -0.51
C ILE A 83 0.76 2.24 -0.16
N GLY A 84 1.64 2.09 0.83
CA GLY A 84 2.68 3.07 1.11
C GLY A 84 3.57 3.32 -0.11
N HIS A 85 3.97 2.26 -0.83
CA HIS A 85 4.67 2.37 -2.10
C HIS A 85 3.80 3.00 -3.21
N LEU A 86 2.51 2.63 -3.30
CA LEU A 86 1.57 3.24 -4.25
C LEU A 86 1.43 4.76 -4.06
N ILE A 87 1.55 5.28 -2.83
CA ILE A 87 1.50 6.72 -2.54
C ILE A 87 2.89 7.39 -2.58
N GLY A 88 3.94 6.63 -2.88
CA GLY A 88 5.30 7.14 -3.14
C GLY A 88 6.27 7.06 -1.96
N LEU A 89 5.93 6.35 -0.88
CA LEU A 89 6.87 6.09 0.21
C LEU A 89 7.87 5.00 -0.20
N GLY A 90 9.13 5.18 0.18
CA GLY A 90 10.13 4.11 0.14
C GLY A 90 10.16 3.33 1.46
N HIS A 91 11.00 2.31 1.53
CA HIS A 91 11.25 1.61 2.78
C HIS A 91 11.82 2.53 3.86
N SER A 92 11.42 2.28 5.10
CA SER A 92 11.96 2.89 6.31
C SER A 92 12.97 1.95 6.99
N ASN A 93 13.98 2.54 7.63
CA ASN A 93 14.90 1.81 8.51
C ASN A 93 14.40 1.73 9.96
N VAL A 94 13.22 2.29 10.26
CA VAL A 94 12.64 2.31 11.61
C VAL A 94 11.90 0.99 11.86
N LYS A 95 12.44 0.15 12.75
CA LYS A 95 11.76 -1.09 13.16
C LYS A 95 10.39 -0.78 13.75
N GLY A 96 9.37 -1.48 13.27
CA GLY A 96 7.98 -1.29 13.69
C GLY A 96 7.20 -0.28 12.85
N ALA A 97 7.88 0.51 12.00
CA ALA A 97 7.20 1.26 10.96
C ALA A 97 6.53 0.31 9.96
N VAL A 98 5.38 0.73 9.41
CA VAL A 98 4.70 -0.04 8.38
C VAL A 98 5.60 -0.18 7.16
N MET A 99 6.34 0.86 6.79
CA MET A 99 7.29 0.83 5.66
C MET A 99 8.61 0.11 5.96
N PHE A 100 8.76 -0.58 7.10
CA PHE A 100 9.93 -1.42 7.35
C PHE A 100 9.89 -2.64 6.41
N PRO A 101 10.98 -3.01 5.71
CA PRO A 101 10.95 -3.99 4.62
C PRO A 101 10.70 -5.44 5.05
N TYR A 102 10.84 -5.76 6.34
CA TYR A 102 10.64 -7.12 6.82
C TYR A 102 9.33 -7.25 7.59
N TYR A 103 8.50 -8.19 7.16
CA TYR A 103 7.23 -8.46 7.80
C TYR A 103 7.40 -8.91 9.25
N SER A 104 6.61 -8.30 10.12
CA SER A 104 6.40 -8.77 11.48
C SER A 104 4.96 -8.52 11.87
N PHE A 105 4.32 -9.51 12.50
CA PHE A 105 2.94 -9.38 12.93
C PHE A 105 2.83 -8.32 14.05
N GLN A 106 1.87 -7.41 13.92
CA GLN A 106 1.55 -6.37 14.88
C GLN A 106 0.11 -6.52 15.37
N LYS A 107 -0.05 -6.93 16.63
CA LYS A 107 -1.38 -7.15 17.24
C LYS A 107 -2.27 -5.90 17.20
N ASN A 108 -1.68 -4.74 17.50
CA ASN A 108 -2.36 -3.43 17.49
C ASN A 108 -1.88 -2.60 16.30
N PHE A 109 -2.03 -3.15 15.10
CA PHE A 109 -1.52 -2.55 13.87
C PHE A 109 -2.06 -1.13 13.64
N THR A 110 -1.15 -0.16 13.58
CA THR A 110 -1.40 1.26 13.32
C THR A 110 -0.21 1.86 12.58
N LEU A 111 -0.41 3.01 11.91
CA LEU A 111 0.70 3.72 11.27
C LEU A 111 1.67 4.25 12.34
N HIS A 112 2.96 4.04 12.11
CA HIS A 112 4.00 4.57 12.97
C HIS A 112 4.17 6.09 12.74
N PRO A 113 4.64 6.88 13.72
CA PRO A 113 4.92 8.30 13.52
C PRO A 113 5.86 8.62 12.34
N ASP A 114 6.78 7.69 12.04
CA ASP A 114 7.66 7.79 10.86
C ASP A 114 6.90 7.69 9.53
N ASP A 115 5.97 6.72 9.43
CA ASP A 115 5.08 6.55 8.27
C ASP A 115 4.24 7.81 8.05
N ILE A 116 3.62 8.32 9.12
CA ILE A 116 2.80 9.53 9.10
C ILE A 116 3.61 10.74 8.62
N LYS A 117 4.81 10.93 9.18
CA LYS A 117 5.69 12.04 8.81
C LYS A 117 6.13 11.94 7.35
N GLY A 118 6.47 10.73 6.88
CA GLY A 118 6.82 10.46 5.48
C GLY A 118 5.68 10.82 4.54
N ALA A 119 4.48 10.32 4.83
CA ALA A 119 3.29 10.58 4.02
C ALA A 119 2.95 12.09 4.01
N LEU A 120 2.91 12.73 5.17
CA LEU A 120 2.67 14.18 5.25
C LEU A 120 3.70 14.98 4.48
N LYS A 121 4.98 14.60 4.47
CA LYS A 121 6.01 15.31 3.69
C LYS A 121 5.76 15.22 2.18
N LEU A 122 5.25 14.10 1.68
CA LEU A 122 4.88 13.95 0.27
C LEU A 122 3.65 14.80 -0.06
N PHE A 123 2.67 14.84 0.84
CA PHE A 123 1.36 15.45 0.57
C PHE A 123 1.18 16.89 1.07
N SER A 124 2.05 17.40 1.95
CA SER A 124 2.00 18.76 2.49
C SER A 124 2.31 19.83 1.44
N LYS A 125 3.03 19.47 0.37
CA LYS A 125 3.26 20.38 -0.78
C LYS A 125 2.01 20.53 -1.65
N TYR A 126 1.08 19.59 -1.60
CA TYR A 126 -0.22 19.66 -2.29
C TYR A 126 -1.30 20.34 -1.43
N HIS A 127 -0.94 20.85 -0.24
CA HIS A 127 -1.78 21.71 0.58
C HIS A 127 -1.83 23.11 -0.03
N CYS A 128 -2.65 23.26 -1.08
CA CYS A 128 -3.07 24.57 -1.50
C CYS A 128 -3.94 25.15 -0.38
N THR A 129 -3.40 26.11 0.37
CA THR A 129 -4.17 26.89 1.34
C THR A 129 -5.42 27.43 0.66
N TYR A 130 -6.56 27.29 1.31
CA TYR A 130 -7.90 27.78 0.92
C TYR A 130 -7.98 29.33 0.87
N LEU A 131 -6.91 30.02 0.48
CA LEU A 131 -6.83 31.47 0.36
C LEU A 131 -6.23 31.81 -1.01
N LYS A 132 -7.15 32.07 -1.94
CA LYS A 132 -6.98 32.76 -3.23
C LYS A 132 -5.84 32.28 -4.13
N TYR A 133 -6.23 31.83 -5.33
CA TYR A 133 -5.42 31.52 -6.52
C TYR A 133 -5.03 30.04 -6.70
N SER A 134 -5.90 29.36 -7.47
CA SER A 134 -5.71 28.15 -8.29
C SER A 134 -4.41 27.34 -8.13
N CYS A 135 -4.49 26.21 -7.42
CA CYS A 135 -3.62 25.06 -7.72
C CYS A 135 -4.29 24.16 -8.76
N THR A 136 -3.81 24.22 -10.00
CA THR A 136 -4.03 23.17 -11.00
C THR A 136 -2.93 22.12 -10.85
N TYR A 137 -3.27 21.01 -10.19
CA TYR A 137 -2.96 19.60 -10.55
C TYR A 137 -3.47 18.75 -9.37
N PHE A 138 -4.75 18.38 -9.46
CA PHE A 138 -5.46 17.58 -8.47
C PHE A 138 -5.46 16.11 -8.91
N ILE A 139 -4.81 15.21 -8.17
CA ILE A 139 -5.30 13.83 -8.06
C ILE A 139 -6.05 13.78 -6.73
N LYS A 140 -7.29 14.27 -6.75
CA LYS A 140 -8.18 14.27 -5.59
C LYS A 140 -8.78 12.89 -5.32
N ASN A 141 -8.75 12.01 -6.32
CA ASN A 141 -9.38 10.69 -6.29
C ASN A 141 -8.41 9.70 -6.95
N LEU A 142 -7.95 8.68 -6.21
CA LEU A 142 -7.33 7.50 -6.81
C LEU A 142 -8.36 6.37 -6.83
N THR A 143 -8.75 5.94 -8.03
CA THR A 143 -9.59 4.74 -8.16
C THR A 143 -8.71 3.49 -8.05
N ILE A 144 -9.28 2.42 -7.49
CA ILE A 144 -8.66 1.10 -7.34
C ILE A 144 -9.50 0.07 -8.10
N PHE A 145 -8.85 -0.74 -8.93
CA PHE A 145 -9.43 -1.91 -9.57
C PHE A 145 -8.79 -3.18 -8.99
N GLU A 146 -9.60 -4.16 -8.62
CA GLU A 146 -9.12 -5.48 -8.19
C GLU A 146 -9.27 -6.46 -9.36
N ILE A 147 -8.21 -7.21 -9.67
CA ILE A 147 -8.27 -8.41 -10.48
C ILE A 147 -8.14 -9.57 -9.47
N PHE A 148 -9.16 -10.42 -9.39
CA PHE A 148 -9.14 -11.62 -8.56
C PHE A 148 -8.18 -12.65 -9.11
#